data_AF-A0A2N5WA71-F1
#
_entry.id   AF-A0A2N5WA71-F1
#
_cell.length_a   1.000
_cell.length_b   1.000
_cell.length_c   1.000
_cell.angle_alpha   90.00
_cell.angle_beta   90.00
_cell.angle_gamma   90.00
#
_symmetry.space_group_name_H-M   'P 1'
#
loop_
_entity.id
_entity.type
_entity.pdbx_description
1 polymer ?
#
loop_
_entity_poly.entity_id
_entity_poly.type
_entity_poly.pdbx_seq_one_letter_code
_entity_poly.pdbx_strand_id
1 'polypeptide(L)'
;MGLFSKLFNNKSTVVKGRGYNSFDDEYDVYSKWLDSSPKFEDFFPKEDEQLVKSYSDKYKTDEGYKLREIFLLVWWGKIKKGRQLNMSKPKYFIYNYNINVDKVTNKFISDKLLVVNEDNIVKLTEAGREIYNKYLDLWNMHQNGANLDSEFIGWNEIDYIVKQNNQKIKSIKKQILYFEAGINHNKSFPLPKTSRFFTDYTESINNDTQYVEEMKKEIIRLTEQNKSIM
;
A
#
# COMPACT_ATOMS: atom_id res chain seq x y z
N MET A 1 -22.34 -33.39 -51.41
CA MET A 1 -20.87 -33.41 -51.60
C MET A 1 -20.25 -34.08 -50.39
N GLY A 2 -19.44 -35.12 -50.59
CA GLY A 2 -18.54 -35.71 -49.57
C GLY A 2 -19.08 -37.01 -48.94
N LEU A 3 -18.88 -38.19 -49.53
CA LEU A 3 -17.66 -39.02 -49.45
C LEU A 3 -17.26 -39.47 -48.04
N PHE A 4 -18.08 -40.23 -47.30
CA PHE A 4 -17.58 -41.03 -46.15
C PHE A 4 -18.28 -42.39 -45.99
N SER A 5 -18.56 -43.09 -47.10
CA SER A 5 -18.98 -44.50 -47.09
C SER A 5 -17.89 -45.40 -47.70
N LYS A 6 -16.66 -45.26 -47.22
CA LYS A 6 -15.61 -46.27 -47.39
C LYS A 6 -14.80 -46.24 -46.11
N LEU A 7 -14.86 -47.34 -45.34
CA LEU A 7 -13.83 -47.85 -44.41
C LEU A 7 -14.40 -48.83 -43.38
N PHE A 8 -15.56 -49.47 -43.63
CA PHE A 8 -15.97 -50.66 -42.89
C PHE A 8 -15.69 -51.92 -43.71
N ASN A 9 -14.42 -52.32 -43.79
CA ASN A 9 -14.03 -53.73 -43.75
C ASN A 9 -12.51 -53.88 -43.63
N ASN A 10 -12.00 -54.20 -42.45
CA ASN A 10 -11.09 -55.34 -42.28
C ASN A 10 -10.71 -55.55 -40.82
N LYS A 11 -11.10 -56.73 -40.33
CA LYS A 11 -10.42 -57.61 -39.36
C LYS A 11 -9.79 -56.98 -38.13
N SER A 12 -10.38 -57.34 -36.99
CA SER A 12 -9.84 -57.26 -35.65
C SER A 12 -8.41 -57.82 -35.57
N THR A 13 -7.44 -56.94 -35.38
CA THR A 13 -6.21 -57.28 -34.68
C THR A 13 -6.41 -56.93 -33.21
N VAL A 14 -6.45 -57.96 -32.38
CA VAL A 14 -6.35 -57.84 -30.93
C VAL A 14 -4.99 -57.21 -30.62
N VAL A 15 -4.96 -55.90 -30.38
CA VAL A 15 -3.82 -55.28 -29.70
C VAL A 15 -4.08 -55.48 -28.21
N LYS A 16 -3.32 -56.42 -27.64
CA LYS A 16 -3.22 -56.65 -26.19
C LYS A 16 -3.01 -55.31 -25.48
N GLY A 17 -3.83 -55.07 -24.46
CA GLY A 17 -3.88 -53.82 -23.72
C GLY A 17 -2.52 -53.34 -23.23
N ARG A 18 -2.29 -52.03 -23.36
CA ARG A 18 -1.38 -51.29 -22.50
C ARG A 18 -2.24 -50.58 -21.46
N GLY A 19 -1.95 -50.87 -20.19
CA GLY A 19 -2.70 -50.40 -19.04
C GLY A 19 -2.85 -48.88 -19.03
N TYR A 20 -4.02 -48.45 -18.58
CA TYR A 20 -4.29 -47.10 -18.11
C TYR A 20 -3.48 -46.84 -16.83
N ASN A 21 -2.21 -46.42 -16.95
CA ASN A 21 -1.39 -46.00 -15.79
C ASN A 21 -0.90 -44.53 -15.89
N SER A 22 -1.10 -43.84 -17.02
CA SER A 22 -0.42 -42.54 -17.24
C SER A 22 -1.06 -41.32 -16.57
N PHE A 23 -2.34 -41.38 -16.19
CA PHE A 23 -3.05 -40.23 -15.61
C PHE A 23 -2.80 -40.08 -14.11
N ASP A 24 -2.72 -41.19 -13.37
CA ASP A 24 -2.49 -41.18 -11.91
C ASP A 24 -1.05 -40.78 -11.58
N ASP A 25 -0.07 -41.22 -12.39
CA ASP A 25 1.34 -40.88 -12.21
C ASP A 25 1.62 -39.38 -12.46
N GLU A 26 0.97 -38.76 -13.45
CA GLU A 26 1.12 -37.33 -13.75
C GLU A 26 0.45 -36.46 -12.68
N TYR A 27 -0.67 -36.90 -12.12
CA TYR A 27 -1.34 -36.23 -11.00
C TYR A 27 -0.54 -36.32 -9.70
N ASP A 28 0.09 -37.46 -9.40
CA ASP A 28 0.93 -37.63 -8.21
C ASP A 28 2.20 -36.77 -8.28
N VAL A 29 2.84 -36.68 -9.47
CA VAL A 29 3.98 -35.78 -9.70
C VAL A 29 3.58 -34.32 -9.53
N TYR A 30 2.43 -33.91 -10.09
CA TYR A 30 1.93 -32.54 -9.94
C TYR A 30 1.57 -32.20 -8.49
N SER A 31 0.94 -33.12 -7.76
CA SER A 31 0.57 -32.92 -6.35
C SER A 31 1.81 -32.77 -5.46
N LYS A 32 2.83 -33.61 -5.65
CA LYS A 32 4.13 -33.48 -4.96
C LYS A 32 4.85 -32.18 -5.29
N TRP A 33 4.76 -31.71 -6.54
CA TRP A 33 5.29 -30.41 -6.94
C TRP A 33 4.57 -29.27 -6.21
N LEU A 34 3.24 -29.31 -6.14
CA LEU A 34 2.44 -28.29 -5.46
C LEU A 34 2.74 -28.25 -3.95
N ASP A 35 2.79 -29.42 -3.30
CA ASP A 35 3.05 -29.53 -1.86
C ASP A 35 4.45 -29.06 -1.46
N SER A 36 5.43 -29.23 -2.34
CA SER A 36 6.83 -28.80 -2.12
C SER A 36 7.12 -27.38 -2.62
N SER A 37 6.17 -26.72 -3.28
CA SER A 37 6.36 -25.36 -3.79
C SER A 37 6.54 -24.37 -2.63
N PRO A 38 7.42 -23.36 -2.78
CA PRO A 38 7.55 -22.30 -1.81
C PRO A 38 6.20 -21.60 -1.59
N LYS A 39 5.76 -21.49 -0.33
CA LYS A 39 4.49 -20.84 -0.01
C LYS A 39 4.71 -19.36 0.22
N PHE A 40 3.81 -18.53 -0.28
CA PHE A 40 3.91 -17.08 -0.13
C PHE A 40 3.98 -16.69 1.36
N GLU A 41 3.23 -17.39 2.20
CA GLU A 41 3.14 -17.19 3.65
C GLU A 41 4.47 -17.43 4.38
N ASP A 42 5.40 -18.21 3.81
CA ASP A 42 6.71 -18.46 4.42
C ASP A 42 7.61 -17.21 4.33
N PHE A 43 7.38 -16.35 3.34
CA PHE A 43 8.15 -15.11 3.09
C PHE A 43 7.40 -13.88 3.60
N PHE A 44 6.07 -13.93 3.49
CA PHE A 44 5.12 -12.93 3.94
C PHE A 44 4.18 -13.58 4.95
N PRO A 45 4.67 -13.87 6.17
CA PRO A 45 3.78 -14.34 7.22
C PRO A 45 2.64 -13.33 7.33
N LYS A 46 1.43 -13.82 7.60
CA LYS A 46 0.31 -12.98 8.02
C LYS A 46 0.73 -12.31 9.32
N GLU A 47 1.42 -11.19 9.21
CA GLU A 47 1.51 -10.23 10.28
C GLU A 47 0.04 -9.88 10.57
N ASP A 48 -0.37 -9.92 11.85
CA ASP A 48 -1.67 -9.40 12.23
C ASP A 48 -1.77 -8.02 11.58
N GLU A 49 -2.68 -7.90 10.62
CA GLU A 49 -2.91 -6.68 9.85
C GLU A 49 -3.51 -5.67 10.83
N GLN A 50 -2.69 -5.20 11.77
CA GLN A 50 -2.94 -4.01 12.52
C GLN A 50 -2.82 -2.91 11.48
N LEU A 51 -3.94 -2.69 10.79
CA LEU A 51 -4.24 -1.45 10.10
C LEU A 51 -3.87 -0.36 11.10
N VAL A 52 -2.69 0.24 10.90
CA VAL A 52 -2.23 1.35 11.72
C VAL A 52 -3.27 2.43 11.46
N LYS A 53 -4.19 2.60 12.42
CA LYS A 53 -5.24 3.61 12.31
C LYS A 53 -4.55 4.93 11.99
N SER A 54 -5.13 5.76 11.13
CA SER A 54 -4.55 7.06 10.77
C SER A 54 -4.45 8.05 11.95
N TYR A 55 -4.98 7.66 13.11
CA TYR A 55 -4.96 8.40 14.38
C TYR A 55 -5.22 7.44 15.55
N SER A 56 -4.89 7.85 16.77
CA SER A 56 -5.12 7.11 18.01
C SER A 56 -5.76 7.92 19.14
N ASP A 57 -5.86 9.25 19.02
CA ASP A 57 -6.36 10.18 20.06
C ASP A 57 -5.56 10.19 21.36
N LYS A 58 -4.38 9.56 21.33
CA LYS A 58 -3.46 9.52 22.47
C LYS A 58 -2.75 10.86 22.65
N TYR A 59 -2.45 11.55 21.55
CA TYR A 59 -1.86 12.88 21.63
C TYR A 59 -2.93 13.87 22.07
N LYS A 60 -2.60 14.68 23.07
CA LYS A 60 -3.46 15.75 23.59
C LYS A 60 -2.89 17.07 23.16
N THR A 61 -3.67 17.83 22.38
CA THR A 61 -3.28 19.16 21.95
C THR A 61 -3.56 20.14 23.09
N ASP A 62 -2.76 21.20 23.18
CA ASP A 62 -2.93 22.24 24.22
C ASP A 62 -4.27 22.97 24.06
N GLU A 63 -4.79 23.01 22.84
CA GLU A 63 -6.03 23.67 22.44
C GLU A 63 -7.29 22.84 22.76
N GLY A 64 -7.12 21.64 23.33
CA GLY A 64 -8.24 20.76 23.71
C GLY A 64 -8.96 20.09 22.55
N TYR A 65 -8.30 20.00 21.39
CA TYR A 65 -8.78 19.30 20.19
C TYR A 65 -8.03 17.99 19.99
N LYS A 66 -8.60 17.07 19.21
CA LYS A 66 -7.83 15.92 18.69
C LYS A 66 -7.04 16.35 17.45
N LEU A 67 -5.89 15.74 17.17
CA LEU A 67 -5.10 16.10 15.98
C LEU A 67 -5.88 15.96 14.68
N ARG A 68 -6.73 14.94 14.53
CA ARG A 68 -7.59 14.81 13.35
C ARG A 68 -8.59 15.97 13.21
N GLU A 69 -9.06 16.53 14.33
CA GLU A 69 -9.95 17.69 14.32
C GLU A 69 -9.15 18.93 13.93
N ILE A 70 -7.97 19.13 14.50
CA ILE A 70 -7.05 20.19 14.06
C ILE A 70 -6.72 20.07 12.58
N PHE A 71 -6.56 18.86 12.05
CA PHE A 71 -6.33 18.65 10.63
C PHE A 71 -7.47 19.21 9.75
N LEU A 72 -8.72 19.22 10.23
CA LEU A 72 -9.83 19.92 9.58
C LEU A 72 -9.66 21.45 9.61
N LEU A 73 -9.16 22.01 10.71
CA LEU A 73 -8.80 23.44 10.79
C LEU A 73 -7.69 23.78 9.79
N VAL A 74 -6.67 22.93 9.69
CA VAL A 74 -5.58 23.05 8.70
C VAL A 74 -6.15 23.06 7.28
N TRP A 75 -7.08 22.17 6.98
CA TRP A 75 -7.74 22.12 5.67
C TRP A 75 -8.53 23.40 5.34
N TRP A 76 -9.26 23.96 6.31
CA TRP A 76 -9.96 25.25 6.16
C TRP A 76 -8.97 26.39 5.87
N GLY A 77 -7.85 26.41 6.60
CA GLY A 77 -6.81 27.44 6.49
C GLY A 77 -5.95 27.39 5.23
N LYS A 78 -5.89 26.24 4.55
CA LYS A 78 -4.94 26.00 3.44
C LYS A 78 -5.17 26.92 2.23
N ILE A 79 -6.40 27.40 2.01
CA ILE A 79 -6.72 28.32 0.92
C ILE A 79 -6.75 29.76 1.44
N LYS A 80 -5.82 30.61 0.96
CA LYS A 80 -5.71 32.02 1.38
C LYS A 80 -7.00 32.82 1.17
N LYS A 81 -7.75 32.54 0.10
CA LYS A 81 -9.03 33.20 -0.19
C LYS A 81 -10.18 32.72 0.71
N GLY A 82 -9.98 31.66 1.48
CA GLY A 82 -11.02 30.96 2.23
C GLY A 82 -11.76 29.95 1.36
N ARG A 83 -12.81 29.35 1.94
CA ARG A 83 -13.64 28.30 1.34
C ARG A 83 -15.10 28.58 1.62
N GLN A 84 -16.00 28.21 0.72
CA GLN A 84 -17.44 28.29 0.95
C GLN A 84 -17.87 27.33 2.07
N LEU A 85 -18.66 27.79 3.05
CA LEU A 85 -19.06 26.96 4.21
C LEU A 85 -19.83 25.71 3.77
N ASN A 86 -20.67 25.82 2.74
CA ASN A 86 -21.49 24.74 2.20
C ASN A 86 -20.73 23.83 1.21
N MET A 87 -19.44 24.06 0.96
CA MET A 87 -18.70 23.23 0.01
C MET A 87 -18.63 21.77 0.47
N SER A 88 -18.50 20.86 -0.50
CA SER A 88 -18.25 19.45 -0.22
C SER A 88 -16.91 19.29 0.48
N LYS A 89 -16.92 18.63 1.65
CA LYS A 89 -15.72 18.37 2.43
C LYS A 89 -15.09 17.05 1.96
N PRO A 90 -13.75 16.93 2.03
CA PRO A 90 -13.08 15.72 1.62
C PRO A 90 -13.59 14.49 2.35
N LYS A 91 -13.91 13.45 1.58
CA LYS A 91 -14.46 12.18 2.07
C LYS A 91 -13.59 11.52 3.16
N TYR A 92 -12.27 11.70 3.11
CA TYR A 92 -11.35 11.12 4.08
C TYR A 92 -11.56 11.64 5.52
N PHE A 93 -12.11 12.85 5.71
CA PHE A 93 -12.46 13.32 7.06
C PHE A 93 -13.54 12.46 7.71
N ILE A 94 -14.42 11.89 6.89
CA ILE A 94 -15.52 11.04 7.34
C ILE A 94 -15.04 9.59 7.43
N TYR A 95 -14.50 9.04 6.35
CA TYR A 95 -14.19 7.61 6.29
C TYR A 95 -12.90 7.24 7.01
N ASN A 96 -11.85 8.05 6.87
CA ASN A 96 -10.54 7.72 7.42
C ASN A 96 -10.41 8.27 8.84
N TYR A 97 -10.88 9.51 9.07
CA TYR A 97 -10.76 10.18 10.36
C TYR A 97 -11.99 10.07 11.26
N ASN A 98 -13.14 9.64 10.75
CA ASN A 98 -14.37 9.53 11.53
C ASN A 98 -14.72 10.83 12.29
N ILE A 99 -14.65 11.96 11.59
CA ILE A 99 -14.97 13.28 12.11
C ILE A 99 -16.40 13.66 11.71
N ASN A 100 -17.17 14.16 12.68
CA ASN A 100 -18.38 14.91 12.36
C ASN A 100 -17.97 16.34 11.96
N VAL A 101 -17.74 16.53 10.65
CA VAL A 101 -17.13 17.73 10.07
C VAL A 101 -17.92 19.00 10.40
N ASP A 102 -19.25 18.95 10.33
CA ASP A 102 -20.10 20.12 10.59
C ASP A 102 -20.08 20.49 12.07
N LYS A 103 -20.17 19.48 12.96
CA LYS A 103 -20.07 19.71 14.41
C LYS A 103 -18.74 20.36 14.80
N VAL A 104 -17.63 19.85 14.26
CA VAL A 104 -16.29 20.37 14.56
C VAL A 104 -16.08 21.75 13.95
N THR A 105 -16.55 21.98 12.72
CA THR A 105 -16.48 23.31 12.09
C THR A 105 -17.28 24.35 12.87
N ASN A 106 -18.49 24.00 13.33
CA ASN A 106 -19.30 24.89 14.17
C ASN A 106 -18.63 25.18 15.52
N LYS A 107 -17.94 24.19 16.10
CA LYS A 107 -17.12 24.41 17.29
C LYS A 107 -15.99 25.39 17.04
N PHE A 108 -15.26 25.27 15.93
CA PHE A 108 -14.22 26.24 15.56
C PHE A 108 -14.75 27.66 15.39
N ILE A 109 -15.96 27.83 14.86
CA ILE A 109 -16.61 29.14 14.74
C ILE A 109 -16.98 29.68 16.13
N SER A 110 -17.60 28.84 16.98
CA SER A 110 -17.94 29.19 18.37
C SER A 110 -16.72 29.62 19.18
N ASP A 111 -15.61 28.90 19.01
CA ASP A 111 -14.34 29.16 19.69
C ASP A 111 -13.53 30.30 19.03
N LYS A 112 -14.13 31.00 18.05
CA LYS A 112 -13.52 32.13 17.32
C LYS A 112 -12.21 31.79 16.61
N LEU A 113 -12.03 30.54 16.19
CA LEU A 113 -10.91 30.09 15.35
C LEU A 113 -11.21 30.28 13.85
N LEU A 114 -12.49 30.19 13.49
CA LEU A 114 -13.01 30.48 12.16
C LEU A 114 -14.00 31.62 12.21
N VAL A 115 -14.04 32.41 11.14
CA VAL A 115 -15.08 33.41 10.87
C VAL A 115 -15.72 33.13 9.52
N VAL A 116 -17.02 33.40 9.43
CA VAL A 116 -17.80 33.31 8.19
C VAL A 116 -18.19 34.74 7.82
N ASN A 117 -17.83 35.17 6.61
CA ASN A 117 -18.21 36.49 6.11
C ASN A 117 -19.62 36.47 5.49
N GLU A 118 -20.09 37.64 5.03
CA GLU A 118 -21.40 37.81 4.38
C GLU A 118 -21.55 36.94 3.11
N ASP A 119 -20.46 36.66 2.40
CA ASP A 119 -20.42 35.78 1.23
C ASP A 119 -20.37 34.28 1.58
N ASN A 120 -20.59 33.92 2.85
CA ASN A 120 -20.51 32.55 3.36
C ASN A 120 -19.12 31.89 3.20
N ILE A 121 -18.07 32.72 3.13
CA ILE A 121 -16.67 32.30 3.04
C ILE A 121 -16.11 32.16 4.44
N VAL A 122 -15.62 30.96 4.73
CA VAL A 122 -14.92 30.59 5.95
C VAL A 122 -13.44 30.97 5.83
N LYS A 123 -12.92 31.69 6.84
CA LYS A 123 -11.50 32.05 6.99
C LYS A 123 -11.04 31.84 8.43
N LEU A 124 -9.74 31.63 8.59
CA LEU A 124 -9.09 31.63 9.91
C LEU A 124 -9.10 33.04 10.50
N THR A 125 -9.36 33.12 11.80
CA THR A 125 -9.01 34.29 12.62
C THR A 125 -7.51 34.30 12.90
N GLU A 126 -7.02 35.31 13.65
CA GLU A 126 -5.63 35.32 14.10
C GLU A 126 -5.32 34.13 15.01
N ALA A 127 -6.18 33.86 16.00
CA ALA A 127 -6.05 32.69 16.87
C ALA A 127 -6.11 31.37 16.07
N GLY A 128 -7.01 31.26 15.08
CA GLY A 128 -7.06 30.12 14.19
C GLY A 128 -5.79 29.96 13.34
N ARG A 129 -5.17 31.08 12.96
CA ARG A 129 -3.92 31.12 12.18
C ARG A 129 -2.72 30.67 13.00
N GLU A 130 -2.64 31.04 14.28
CA GLU A 130 -1.62 30.55 15.19
C GLU A 130 -1.66 29.02 15.30
N ILE A 131 -2.85 28.44 15.53
CA ILE A 131 -3.04 26.99 15.57
C ILE A 131 -2.71 26.37 14.21
N TYR A 132 -3.22 26.94 13.12
CA TYR A 132 -2.92 26.46 11.76
C TYR A 132 -1.41 26.37 11.51
N ASN A 133 -0.64 27.39 11.89
CA ASN A 133 0.81 27.42 11.68
C ASN A 133 1.51 26.37 12.56
N LYS A 134 1.09 26.22 13.82
CA LYS A 134 1.63 25.21 14.75
C LYS A 134 1.45 23.78 14.24
N TYR A 135 0.34 23.51 13.54
CA TYR A 135 -0.03 22.17 13.10
C TYR A 135 0.01 21.98 11.58
N LEU A 136 0.69 22.88 10.86
CA LEU A 136 0.73 22.87 9.39
C LEU A 136 1.23 21.52 8.84
N ASP A 137 2.17 20.91 9.55
CA ASP A 137 2.81 19.64 9.20
C ASP A 137 1.85 18.44 9.19
N LEU A 138 0.69 18.54 9.87
CA LEU A 138 -0.38 17.53 9.77
C LEU A 138 -0.82 17.32 8.31
N TRP A 139 -0.72 18.38 7.49
CA TRP A 139 -1.02 18.26 6.08
C TRP A 139 -0.04 17.36 5.33
N ASN A 140 1.24 17.32 5.67
CA ASN A 140 2.17 16.44 4.98
C ASN A 140 2.11 15.01 5.55
N MET A 141 1.97 14.88 6.87
CA MET A 141 1.82 13.59 7.55
C MET A 141 0.72 12.72 6.96
N HIS A 142 -0.49 13.28 6.81
CA HIS A 142 -1.61 12.45 6.37
C HIS A 142 -1.48 11.96 4.92
N GLN A 143 -0.88 12.76 4.04
CA GLN A 143 -0.70 12.36 2.64
C GLN A 143 0.26 11.17 2.53
N ASN A 144 1.19 11.10 3.47
CA ASN A 144 2.23 10.08 3.50
C ASN A 144 1.82 8.81 4.27
N GLY A 145 0.58 8.74 4.78
CA GLY A 145 0.04 7.55 5.46
C GLY A 145 0.43 7.42 6.94
N ALA A 146 1.00 8.48 7.53
CA ALA A 146 1.40 8.52 8.93
C ALA A 146 0.20 8.45 9.89
N ASN A 147 0.41 7.88 11.08
CA ASN A 147 -0.52 8.08 12.19
C ASN A 147 -0.22 9.43 12.85
N LEU A 148 -1.21 10.34 12.79
CA LEU A 148 -1.05 11.71 13.24
C LEU A 148 -0.59 11.79 14.71
N ASP A 149 -1.16 11.00 15.61
CA ASP A 149 -0.84 11.06 17.04
C ASP A 149 0.55 10.53 17.38
N SER A 150 1.00 9.45 16.73
CA SER A 150 2.30 8.86 17.05
C SER A 150 3.46 9.61 16.42
N GLU A 151 3.23 10.34 15.33
CA GLU A 151 4.31 10.93 14.55
C GLU A 151 4.42 12.45 14.70
N PHE A 152 3.38 13.14 15.18
CA PHE A 152 3.36 14.60 15.22
C PHE A 152 4.49 15.23 16.07
N ILE A 153 4.74 14.72 17.28
CA ILE A 153 5.73 15.33 18.21
C ILE A 153 7.16 15.35 17.61
N GLY A 154 7.51 14.31 16.86
CA GLY A 154 8.84 14.12 16.31
C GLY A 154 8.85 14.20 14.78
N TRP A 155 7.94 14.97 14.20
CA TRP A 155 7.78 15.01 12.76
C TRP A 155 9.05 15.46 12.04
N ASN A 156 9.50 14.63 11.13
CA ASN A 156 10.47 15.00 10.13
C ASN A 156 10.10 14.23 8.86
N GLU A 157 9.72 14.96 7.81
CA GLU A 157 9.28 14.38 6.55
C GLU A 157 10.37 13.50 5.92
N ILE A 158 11.63 13.95 6.00
CA ILE A 158 12.77 13.19 5.48
C ILE A 158 12.93 11.87 6.25
N ASP A 159 12.95 11.91 7.58
CA ASP A 159 13.11 10.71 8.41
C ASP A 159 11.94 9.75 8.20
N TYR A 160 10.72 10.27 8.05
CA TYR A 160 9.55 9.47 7.71
C TYR A 160 9.71 8.75 6.36
N ILE A 161 10.07 9.48 5.30
CA ILE A 161 10.27 8.91 3.96
C ILE A 161 11.38 7.86 3.99
N VAL A 162 12.49 8.13 4.68
CA VAL A 162 13.61 7.19 4.86
C VAL A 162 13.13 5.93 5.58
N LYS A 163 12.35 6.05 6.66
CA LYS A 163 11.78 4.91 7.38
C LYS A 163 10.86 4.07 6.49
N GLN A 164 9.97 4.71 5.73
CA GLN A 164 9.05 4.03 4.80
C GLN A 164 9.81 3.31 3.68
N ASN A 165 10.81 3.95 3.07
CA ASN A 165 11.62 3.34 2.02
C ASN A 165 12.41 2.13 2.56
N ASN A 166 12.95 2.21 3.77
CA ASN A 166 13.61 1.06 4.41
C ASN A 166 12.65 -0.11 4.65
N GLN A 167 11.42 0.15 5.08
CA GLN A 167 10.39 -0.88 5.23
C GLN A 167 10.03 -1.52 3.88
N LYS A 168 9.84 -0.72 2.83
CA LYS A 168 9.59 -1.20 1.47
C LYS A 168 10.74 -2.05 0.94
N ILE A 169 11.99 -1.61 1.10
CA ILE A 169 13.18 -2.39 0.73
C ILE A 169 13.17 -3.77 1.41
N LYS A 170 12.84 -3.83 2.71
CA LYS A 170 12.74 -5.11 3.44
C LYS A 170 11.67 -6.02 2.82
N SER A 171 10.52 -5.47 2.44
CA SER A 171 9.43 -6.22 1.78
C SER A 171 9.83 -6.72 0.41
N ILE A 172 10.43 -5.87 -0.43
CA ILE A 172 10.84 -6.24 -1.79
C ILE A 172 11.95 -7.30 -1.77
N LYS A 173 12.89 -7.21 -0.82
CA LYS A 173 13.89 -8.26 -0.63
C LYS A 173 13.27 -9.63 -0.32
N LYS A 174 12.18 -9.67 0.47
CA LYS A 174 11.43 -10.92 0.69
C LYS A 174 10.78 -11.43 -0.60
N GLN A 175 10.27 -10.52 -1.43
CA GLN A 175 9.67 -10.85 -2.74
C GLN A 175 10.71 -11.46 -3.69
N ILE A 176 11.90 -10.87 -3.77
CA ILE A 176 13.02 -11.42 -4.56
C ILE A 176 13.34 -12.85 -4.10
N LEU A 177 13.49 -13.08 -2.79
CA LEU A 177 13.77 -14.41 -2.23
C LEU A 177 12.67 -15.43 -2.57
N TYR A 178 11.40 -15.00 -2.57
CA TYR A 178 10.28 -15.85 -2.98
C TYR A 178 10.38 -16.26 -4.46
N PHE A 179 10.67 -15.32 -5.36
CA PHE A 179 10.87 -15.63 -6.77
C PHE A 179 12.09 -16.53 -7.01
N GLU A 180 13.21 -16.29 -6.31
CA GLU A 180 14.39 -17.15 -6.38
C GLU A 180 14.07 -18.58 -5.91
N ALA A 181 13.31 -18.73 -4.83
CA ALA A 181 12.87 -20.03 -4.34
C ALA A 181 11.99 -20.74 -5.38
N GLY A 182 11.07 -20.02 -6.04
CA GLY A 182 10.23 -20.57 -7.10
C GLY A 182 11.03 -21.03 -8.32
N ILE A 183 12.03 -20.26 -8.74
CA ILE A 183 12.96 -20.64 -9.81
C ILE A 183 13.73 -21.91 -9.42
N ASN A 184 14.29 -21.96 -8.21
CA ASN A 184 15.08 -23.10 -7.76
C ASN A 184 14.24 -24.38 -7.64
N HIS A 185 13.03 -24.27 -7.10
CA HIS A 185 12.08 -25.38 -7.02
C HIS A 185 11.75 -25.95 -8.41
N ASN A 186 11.46 -25.10 -9.39
CA ASN A 186 11.15 -25.55 -10.76
C ASN A 186 12.37 -26.08 -11.54
N LYS A 187 13.59 -25.68 -11.18
CA LYS A 187 14.81 -26.33 -11.70
C LYS A 187 14.97 -27.75 -11.15
N SER A 188 14.62 -27.96 -9.88
CA SER A 188 14.68 -29.27 -9.22
C SER A 188 13.52 -30.20 -9.62
N PHE A 189 12.41 -29.64 -10.09
CA PHE A 189 11.23 -30.37 -10.58
C PHE A 189 10.77 -29.84 -11.95
N PRO A 190 11.41 -30.27 -13.06
CA PRO A 190 11.12 -29.73 -14.39
C PRO A 190 9.76 -30.23 -14.91
N LEU A 191 8.72 -29.40 -14.80
CA LEU A 191 7.44 -29.63 -15.49
C LEU A 191 7.54 -29.27 -16.98
N PRO A 192 6.79 -29.94 -17.88
CA PRO A 192 6.73 -29.58 -19.29
C PRO A 192 6.15 -28.17 -19.48
N LYS A 193 6.82 -27.30 -20.25
CA LYS A 193 6.40 -25.93 -20.63
C LYS A 193 6.47 -24.84 -19.53
N THR A 194 7.56 -24.77 -18.77
CA THR A 194 7.80 -23.71 -17.76
C THR A 194 8.67 -22.54 -18.23
N SER A 195 9.00 -22.41 -19.52
CA SER A 195 9.94 -21.36 -19.99
C SER A 195 9.48 -19.94 -19.65
N ARG A 196 8.18 -19.67 -19.73
CA ARG A 196 7.60 -18.36 -19.41
C ARG A 196 7.71 -18.02 -17.92
N PHE A 197 7.55 -19.02 -17.04
CA PHE A 197 7.72 -18.85 -15.60
C PHE A 197 9.13 -18.34 -15.25
N PHE A 198 10.16 -18.96 -15.82
CA PHE A 198 11.55 -18.54 -15.58
C PHE A 198 11.82 -17.12 -16.09
N THR A 199 11.30 -16.78 -17.27
CA THR A 199 11.43 -15.41 -17.82
C THR A 199 10.73 -14.39 -16.91
N ASP A 200 9.47 -14.62 -16.57
CA ASP A 200 8.66 -13.68 -15.78
C ASP A 200 9.26 -13.45 -14.38
N TYR A 201 9.74 -14.51 -13.71
CA TYR A 201 10.35 -14.39 -12.38
C TYR A 201 11.72 -13.74 -12.44
N THR A 202 12.53 -14.05 -13.47
CA THR A 202 13.83 -13.39 -13.65
C THR A 202 13.68 -11.91 -13.94
N GLU A 203 12.71 -11.52 -14.78
CA GLU A 203 12.40 -10.12 -15.06
C GLU A 203 11.92 -9.40 -13.79
N SER A 204 11.05 -10.04 -13.00
CA SER A 204 10.56 -9.50 -11.73
C SER A 204 11.72 -9.27 -10.73
N ILE A 205 12.63 -10.24 -10.59
CA ILE A 205 13.83 -10.09 -9.74
C ILE A 205 14.70 -8.92 -10.21
N ASN A 206 14.94 -8.79 -11.51
CA ASN A 206 15.76 -7.70 -12.06
C ASN A 206 15.12 -6.33 -11.78
N ASN A 207 13.82 -6.20 -12.04
CA ASN A 207 13.06 -4.97 -11.79
C ASN A 207 13.05 -4.60 -10.30
N ASP A 208 12.77 -5.57 -9.42
CA ASP A 208 12.76 -5.38 -7.97
C ASP A 208 14.16 -5.00 -7.44
N THR A 209 15.21 -5.61 -7.98
CA THR A 209 16.59 -5.29 -7.62
C THR A 209 16.95 -3.87 -8.03
N GLN A 210 16.61 -3.45 -9.25
CA GLN A 210 16.82 -2.08 -9.70
C GLN A 210 16.07 -1.09 -8.81
N TYR A 211 14.81 -1.38 -8.49
CA TYR A 211 13.99 -0.52 -7.63
C TYR A 211 14.56 -0.39 -6.21
N VAL A 212 15.12 -1.47 -5.65
CA VAL A 212 15.84 -1.41 -4.36
C VAL A 212 17.06 -0.49 -4.43
N GLU A 213 17.85 -0.55 -5.51
CA GLU A 213 19.01 0.32 -5.67
C GLU A 213 18.63 1.79 -5.84
N GLU A 214 17.53 2.08 -6.55
CA GLU A 214 16.99 3.44 -6.67
C GLU A 214 16.54 3.99 -5.30
N MET A 215 15.82 3.20 -4.49
CA MET A 215 15.42 3.62 -3.15
C MET A 215 16.62 3.83 -2.21
N LYS A 216 17.67 3.02 -2.32
CA LYS A 216 18.91 3.23 -1.53
C LYS A 216 19.58 4.55 -1.88
N LYS A 217 19.69 4.87 -3.18
CA LYS A 217 20.24 6.16 -3.63
C LYS A 217 19.42 7.34 -3.09
N GLU A 218 18.09 7.21 -3.12
CA GLU A 218 17.19 8.21 -2.58
C GLU A 218 17.35 8.39 -1.06
N ILE A 219 17.49 7.29 -0.30
CA ILE A 219 17.76 7.36 1.15
C ILE A 219 19.06 8.12 1.43
N ILE A 220 20.13 7.84 0.67
CA ILE A 220 21.42 8.54 0.82
C ILE A 220 21.22 10.04 0.57
N ARG A 221 20.60 10.40 -0.56
CA ARG A 221 20.32 11.79 -0.93
C ARG A 221 19.53 12.53 0.15
N LEU A 222 18.46 11.91 0.66
CA LEU A 222 17.62 12.47 1.71
C LEU A 222 18.38 12.62 3.04
N THR A 223 19.18 11.62 3.41
CA THR A 223 19.98 11.66 4.64
C THR A 223 21.03 12.77 4.61
N GLU A 224 21.67 12.99 3.45
CA GLU A 224 22.61 14.11 3.24
C GLU A 224 21.90 15.47 3.32
N GLN A 225 20.70 15.58 2.74
CA GLN A 225 19.88 16.79 2.86
C GLN A 225 19.52 17.11 4.32
N ASN A 226 19.14 16.10 5.11
CA ASN A 226 18.76 16.31 6.51
C ASN A 226 19.94 16.84 7.36
N LYS A 227 21.16 16.33 7.11
CA LYS A 227 22.40 16.81 7.77
C LYS A 227 22.77 18.25 7.41
N SER A 228 22.33 18.75 6.26
CA SER A 228 22.60 20.11 5.81
C SER A 228 21.64 21.14 6.43
N ILE A 229 20.54 20.70 7.03
CA ILE A 229 19.48 21.55 7.59
C ILE A 229 19.61 21.66 9.11
N MET A 230 20.29 20.70 9.76
CA MET A 230 20.63 20.70 11.18
C MET A 230 21.90 21.49 11.48
#